data_AF-R1D433-F1
#
_entry.id   AF-R1D433-F1
#
_cell.length_a   1.000
_cell.length_b   1.000
_cell.length_c   1.000
_cell.angle_alpha   90.00
_cell.angle_beta   90.00
_cell.angle_gamma   90.00
#
_symmetry.space_group_name_H-M   'P 1'
#
loop_
_entity.id
_entity.type
_entity.pdbx_description
1 polymer ?
#
loop_
_entity_poly.entity_id
_entity_poly.type
_entity_poly.pdbx_seq_one_letter_code
_entity_poly.pdbx_strand_id
1 'polypeptide(L)'
;MHLMKKKLGTDSRTATSAAAPATASTPTRKPSTPGGGAAASATAGSSDRSGKQGSSPKPGAGAGVRTAPEKPPVIEPLPAFKDVSAPERQQLFIKKLQLCAWPMDFADQSDVREKEIKRQSLLEIMDYINNTKNVFNEQTFPEIIQMIAQNLFRGLAPASQPAHAQYDPEEDEPVLEPAWPHLQYVYEFLLRFVVSNETDPKVVKKYVDTQFLVRLLDLFDSEDPRERDYLKTILHRIYGKFMPYRAFIRKAINHIFYRFIYETERHNGIAELLEILGSIINGFALPLKEEHKSFLLRALLPLHKVRFVGMYHQQLSYCVTQFVEKDPKLAKPVLEAILKFWPCTHSPKEVLFLSEVEEILEMIAAPEFVNVMAPLFAQIARCIESPHFQVAERALFLWNNEYIVSLIAQNRDQILPIVFGALYTNSRSHWNQTVHGLTCNVVKLFMEMDPRLFDECSAAYQEKQEKEVERLAARQSHWKAIEADAEANPLYPRVKHALKAKASLAYAMRAQQLKSGMTMFDDASSEPTAFGELGGSRPGGVDAMRRKSALPSQPAAIAT
;
A
#
# COMPACT_ATOMS: atom_id res chain seq x y z
N MET A 1 -3.82 -30.32 40.16
CA MET A 1 -3.96 -31.48 41.07
C MET A 1 -3.55 -32.73 40.31
N HIS A 2 -2.53 -33.43 40.84
CA HIS A 2 -1.94 -34.72 40.44
C HIS A 2 -1.18 -34.79 39.08
N LEU A 3 0.18 -34.78 39.05
CA LEU A 3 1.17 -35.87 39.35
C LEU A 3 1.05 -37.08 38.40
N MET A 4 2.08 -37.73 37.83
CA MET A 4 3.56 -37.68 37.90
C MET A 4 4.08 -38.81 36.96
N LYS A 5 5.24 -38.66 36.28
CA LYS A 5 6.42 -39.58 36.29
C LYS A 5 7.37 -39.46 35.08
N LYS A 6 8.51 -38.83 35.35
CA LYS A 6 9.92 -39.26 35.14
C LYS A 6 10.22 -40.42 34.16
N LYS A 7 11.19 -40.19 33.27
CA LYS A 7 12.40 -41.05 33.18
C LYS A 7 13.62 -40.26 32.69
N LEU A 8 14.70 -40.32 33.46
CA LEU A 8 16.04 -39.79 33.16
C LEU A 8 16.79 -40.72 32.19
N GLY A 9 17.71 -40.12 31.42
CA GLY A 9 18.83 -40.79 30.77
C GLY A 9 19.90 -39.75 30.40
N THR A 10 20.93 -39.66 31.23
CA THR A 10 22.15 -38.86 31.07
C THR A 10 23.11 -39.51 30.08
N ASP A 11 23.79 -38.72 29.25
CA ASP A 11 25.23 -38.89 28.99
C ASP A 11 25.85 -37.58 28.51
N SER A 12 26.90 -37.18 29.21
CA SER A 12 27.74 -36.01 28.96
C SER A 12 29.03 -36.47 28.29
N ARG A 13 29.54 -35.69 27.33
CA ARG A 13 30.98 -35.59 27.06
C ARG A 13 31.33 -34.23 26.45
N THR A 14 32.12 -33.52 27.22
CA THR A 14 32.80 -32.25 26.96
C THR A 14 34.01 -32.47 26.05
N ALA A 15 34.31 -31.50 25.18
CA ALA A 15 35.67 -31.19 24.75
C ALA A 15 35.76 -29.75 24.24
N THR A 16 36.47 -28.93 25.00
CA THR A 16 36.93 -27.57 24.72
C THR A 16 38.43 -27.60 24.39
N SER A 17 38.88 -26.72 23.47
CA SER A 17 40.21 -26.06 23.36
C SER A 17 40.56 -25.89 21.87
N ALA A 18 41.31 -24.91 21.38
CA ALA A 18 41.74 -23.59 21.83
C ALA A 18 42.38 -22.91 20.60
N ALA A 19 42.72 -21.63 20.74
CA ALA A 19 43.04 -20.65 19.70
C ALA A 19 44.42 -20.75 18.99
N ALA A 20 44.46 -20.06 17.82
CA ALA A 20 45.52 -19.18 17.28
C ALA A 20 46.70 -19.79 16.45
N PRO A 21 47.45 -18.98 15.65
CA PRO A 21 47.05 -17.87 14.74
C PRO A 21 47.80 -17.85 13.37
N ALA A 22 47.43 -16.87 12.53
CA ALA A 22 48.28 -16.04 11.65
C ALA A 22 48.49 -16.34 10.13
N THR A 23 48.34 -15.25 9.36
CA THR A 23 49.02 -14.81 8.11
C THR A 23 48.45 -15.08 6.70
N ALA A 24 48.12 -13.95 6.06
CA ALA A 24 48.46 -13.51 4.69
C ALA A 24 47.83 -14.19 3.46
N SER A 25 47.01 -13.43 2.71
CA SER A 25 47.33 -13.05 1.32
C SER A 25 46.28 -12.12 0.71
N THR A 26 46.75 -10.97 0.26
CA THR A 26 46.06 -10.01 -0.61
C THR A 26 46.31 -10.42 -2.08
N PRO A 27 45.38 -10.16 -3.02
CA PRO A 27 45.77 -9.94 -4.39
C PRO A 27 45.49 -8.49 -4.80
N THR A 28 46.57 -7.82 -5.17
CA THR A 28 46.62 -6.51 -5.82
C THR A 28 46.17 -6.64 -7.28
N ARG A 29 45.31 -5.72 -7.76
CA ARG A 29 45.11 -5.49 -9.19
C ARG A 29 45.26 -3.99 -9.47
N LYS A 30 46.27 -3.65 -10.27
CA LYS A 30 46.61 -2.28 -10.69
C LYS A 30 45.61 -1.72 -11.71
N PRO A 31 45.53 -0.38 -11.85
CA PRO A 31 44.46 0.35 -12.52
C PRO A 31 44.80 0.71 -13.98
N SER A 32 43.79 0.94 -14.82
CA SER A 32 43.95 1.56 -16.14
C SER A 32 42.90 2.67 -16.33
N THR A 33 43.39 3.89 -16.51
CA THR A 33 42.68 5.12 -16.92
C THR A 33 43.70 5.99 -17.70
N PRO A 34 43.31 7.10 -18.36
CA PRO A 34 42.35 7.26 -19.45
C PRO A 34 42.94 8.11 -20.61
N GLY A 35 42.19 8.33 -21.70
CA GLY A 35 42.42 9.40 -22.66
C GLY A 35 41.28 9.42 -23.69
N GLY A 36 40.60 10.51 -24.04
CA GLY A 36 40.90 11.93 -23.89
C GLY A 36 40.97 12.58 -25.29
N GLY A 37 40.05 13.52 -25.57
CA GLY A 37 40.06 14.41 -26.75
C GLY A 37 38.82 14.24 -27.64
N ALA A 38 37.80 15.11 -27.73
CA ALA A 38 37.65 16.58 -27.76
C ALA A 38 37.41 17.13 -29.20
N ALA A 39 36.35 17.97 -29.31
CA ALA A 39 36.08 19.02 -30.31
C ALA A 39 35.75 18.56 -31.76
N ALA A 40 34.96 19.24 -32.60
CA ALA A 40 34.35 20.58 -32.64
C ALA A 40 33.09 20.52 -33.56
N SER A 41 31.97 21.14 -33.20
CA SER A 41 31.40 22.41 -33.71
C SER A 41 31.29 22.62 -35.24
N ALA A 42 30.03 22.83 -35.66
CA ALA A 42 29.53 23.86 -36.58
C ALA A 42 30.02 23.90 -38.05
N THR A 43 29.06 23.90 -38.98
CA THR A 43 28.86 25.03 -39.91
C THR A 43 27.53 24.92 -40.66
N ALA A 44 26.91 26.09 -40.84
CA ALA A 44 25.68 26.35 -41.56
C ALA A 44 25.96 26.87 -42.98
N GLY A 45 24.95 26.79 -43.85
CA GLY A 45 24.87 27.48 -45.15
C GLY A 45 23.79 26.79 -46.00
N SER A 46 22.53 27.24 -46.05
CA SER A 46 21.92 28.48 -46.57
C SER A 46 21.83 28.55 -48.10
N SER A 47 20.65 29.05 -48.54
CA SER A 47 20.19 29.41 -49.90
C SER A 47 19.64 28.24 -50.76
N ASP A 48 18.53 28.34 -51.50
CA ASP A 48 17.69 29.48 -51.87
C ASP A 48 16.31 29.00 -52.41
N ARG A 49 15.35 29.92 -52.39
CA ARG A 49 14.21 30.12 -53.33
C ARG A 49 13.02 29.16 -53.47
N SER A 50 11.88 29.82 -53.28
CA SER A 50 10.67 29.86 -54.14
C SER A 50 9.57 28.84 -53.87
N GLY A 51 8.42 29.39 -53.47
CA GLY A 51 7.18 28.64 -53.29
C GLY A 51 6.43 28.39 -54.60
N LYS A 52 5.65 27.31 -54.61
CA LYS A 52 4.29 27.28 -55.14
C LYS A 52 3.58 26.02 -54.65
N GLN A 53 2.31 26.23 -54.30
CA GLN A 53 1.32 25.22 -53.91
C GLN A 53 1.17 24.13 -54.97
N GLY A 54 0.99 22.88 -54.53
CA GLY A 54 0.66 21.74 -55.38
C GLY A 54 0.30 20.53 -54.53
N SER A 55 -0.98 20.19 -54.52
CA SER A 55 -1.65 19.01 -53.95
C SER A 55 -0.81 17.71 -53.84
N SER A 56 -0.75 17.14 -52.64
CA SER A 56 -0.25 15.80 -52.37
C SER A 56 -1.17 14.71 -52.96
N PRO A 57 -0.66 13.76 -53.76
CA PRO A 57 -1.36 12.51 -54.07
C PRO A 57 -1.07 11.46 -52.98
N LYS A 58 -2.11 10.76 -52.53
CA LYS A 58 -1.99 9.54 -51.70
C LYS A 58 -1.36 8.39 -52.50
N PRO A 59 -0.43 7.63 -51.90
CA PRO A 59 -0.29 6.20 -52.15
C PRO A 59 -0.54 5.46 -50.83
N GLY A 60 -1.10 4.26 -50.73
CA GLY A 60 -1.47 3.21 -51.67
C GLY A 60 -1.77 2.03 -50.76
N ALA A 61 -2.97 1.46 -50.87
CA ALA A 61 -3.47 0.44 -49.97
C ALA A 61 -2.65 -0.86 -50.09
N GLY A 62 -1.98 -1.25 -49.00
CA GLY A 62 -1.49 -2.62 -48.80
C GLY A 62 -2.66 -3.51 -48.42
N ALA A 63 -2.97 -4.47 -49.28
CA ALA A 63 -3.99 -5.49 -49.08
C ALA A 63 -3.61 -6.43 -47.91
N GLY A 64 -3.99 -6.04 -46.69
CA GLY A 64 -4.18 -6.99 -45.60
C GLY A 64 -5.57 -7.61 -45.75
N VAL A 65 -5.63 -8.94 -45.92
CA VAL A 65 -6.86 -9.72 -45.92
C VAL A 65 -7.60 -9.45 -44.61
N ARG A 66 -8.58 -8.54 -44.66
CA ARG A 66 -9.61 -8.41 -43.63
C ARG A 66 -10.59 -9.55 -43.88
N THR A 67 -10.49 -10.61 -43.09
CA THR A 67 -11.61 -11.53 -42.92
C THR A 67 -12.81 -10.70 -42.47
N ALA A 68 -13.86 -10.68 -43.27
CA ALA A 68 -15.12 -10.03 -42.92
C ALA A 68 -15.64 -10.61 -41.59
N PRO A 69 -16.32 -9.82 -40.74
CA PRO A 69 -17.03 -10.39 -39.61
C PRO A 69 -18.12 -11.30 -40.19
N GLU A 70 -18.08 -12.58 -39.84
CA GLU A 70 -19.21 -13.48 -40.07
C GLU A 70 -20.47 -12.83 -39.50
N LYS A 71 -21.53 -12.74 -40.29
CA LYS A 71 -22.84 -12.32 -39.80
C LYS A 71 -23.19 -13.17 -38.58
N PRO A 72 -23.75 -12.58 -37.50
CA PRO A 72 -24.14 -13.38 -36.36
C PRO A 72 -25.10 -14.48 -36.84
N PRO A 73 -24.89 -15.75 -36.43
CA PRO A 73 -25.90 -16.77 -36.66
C PRO A 73 -27.20 -16.25 -36.07
N VAL A 74 -28.32 -16.39 -36.80
CA VAL A 74 -29.63 -16.05 -36.25
C VAL A 74 -29.81 -16.89 -34.99
N ILE A 75 -29.76 -16.23 -33.82
CA ILE A 75 -29.89 -16.89 -32.53
C ILE A 75 -31.35 -17.29 -32.40
N GLU A 76 -31.65 -18.54 -32.71
CA GLU A 76 -32.98 -19.10 -32.54
C GLU A 76 -33.19 -19.57 -31.09
N PRO A 77 -34.37 -19.33 -30.51
CA PRO A 77 -34.67 -19.80 -29.17
C PRO A 77 -34.70 -21.34 -29.15
N LEU A 78 -33.85 -21.93 -28.31
CA LEU A 78 -33.80 -23.38 -28.11
C LEU A 78 -34.89 -23.83 -27.12
N PRO A 79 -35.45 -25.05 -27.26
CA PRO A 79 -36.46 -25.59 -26.34
C PRO A 79 -36.03 -25.57 -24.87
N ALA A 80 -37.00 -25.50 -23.95
CA ALA A 80 -36.72 -25.56 -22.52
C ALA A 80 -36.37 -27.01 -22.10
N PHE A 81 -35.54 -27.17 -21.06
CA PHE A 81 -35.15 -28.50 -20.58
C PHE A 81 -36.33 -29.36 -20.09
N LYS A 82 -37.45 -28.74 -19.70
CA LYS A 82 -38.68 -29.42 -19.25
C LYS A 82 -39.41 -30.11 -20.40
N ASP A 83 -39.27 -29.59 -21.61
CA ASP A 83 -40.03 -30.03 -22.79
C ASP A 83 -39.31 -31.14 -23.57
N VAL A 84 -38.12 -31.55 -23.11
CA VAL A 84 -37.24 -32.51 -23.78
C VAL A 84 -37.00 -33.73 -22.90
N SER A 85 -36.93 -34.90 -23.54
CA SER A 85 -36.72 -36.19 -22.88
C SER A 85 -35.35 -36.26 -22.18
N ALA A 86 -35.25 -37.02 -21.07
CA ALA A 86 -34.02 -37.14 -20.29
C ALA A 86 -32.72 -37.43 -21.10
N PRO A 87 -32.69 -38.33 -22.10
CA PRO A 87 -31.48 -38.60 -22.88
C PRO A 87 -31.08 -37.44 -23.82
N GLU A 88 -32.03 -36.66 -24.30
CA GLU A 88 -31.77 -35.54 -25.22
C GLU A 88 -31.33 -34.27 -24.48
N ARG A 89 -31.60 -34.17 -23.17
CA ARG A 89 -31.23 -33.01 -22.33
C ARG A 89 -29.73 -32.72 -22.34
N GLN A 90 -28.88 -33.74 -22.39
CA GLN A 90 -27.43 -33.53 -22.43
C GLN A 90 -26.96 -32.92 -23.77
N GLN A 91 -27.56 -33.34 -24.89
CA GLN A 91 -27.27 -32.74 -26.19
C GLN A 91 -27.82 -31.32 -26.28
N LEU A 92 -29.01 -31.08 -25.71
CA LEU A 92 -29.58 -29.74 -25.60
C LEU A 92 -28.71 -28.81 -24.74
N PHE A 93 -28.13 -29.33 -23.66
CA PHE A 93 -27.19 -28.60 -22.81
C PHE A 93 -25.96 -28.14 -23.61
N ILE A 94 -25.36 -29.04 -24.39
CA ILE A 94 -24.25 -28.70 -25.30
C ILE A 94 -24.65 -27.60 -26.30
N LYS A 95 -25.82 -27.72 -26.94
CA LYS A 95 -26.32 -26.69 -27.88
C LYS A 95 -26.54 -25.33 -27.19
N LYS A 96 -27.11 -25.32 -25.98
CA LYS A 96 -27.29 -24.08 -25.21
C LYS A 96 -25.95 -23.48 -24.78
N LEU A 97 -24.94 -24.29 -24.41
CA LEU A 97 -23.59 -23.80 -24.12
C LEU A 97 -22.94 -23.13 -25.35
N GLN A 98 -23.07 -23.73 -26.52
CA GLN A 98 -22.56 -23.17 -27.78
C GLN A 98 -23.25 -21.84 -28.13
N LEU A 99 -24.57 -21.75 -27.93
CA LEU A 99 -25.32 -20.50 -28.08
C LEU A 99 -24.81 -19.42 -27.12
N CYS A 100 -24.63 -19.78 -25.84
CA CYS A 100 -24.14 -18.86 -24.82
C CYS A 100 -22.67 -18.47 -25.00
N ALA A 101 -21.88 -19.24 -25.76
CA ALA A 101 -20.49 -18.92 -26.07
C ALA A 101 -20.34 -17.74 -27.06
N TRP A 102 -21.40 -17.38 -27.79
CA TRP A 102 -21.34 -16.27 -28.73
C TRP A 102 -21.22 -14.92 -27.99
N PRO A 103 -20.18 -14.10 -28.23
CA PRO A 103 -20.03 -12.81 -27.57
C PRO A 103 -21.10 -11.82 -28.04
N MET A 104 -21.60 -11.00 -27.13
CA MET A 104 -22.58 -9.95 -27.43
C MET A 104 -22.03 -8.61 -26.97
N ASP A 105 -22.16 -7.59 -27.82
CA ASP A 105 -21.74 -6.24 -27.50
C ASP A 105 -22.86 -5.52 -26.72
N PHE A 106 -22.53 -5.04 -25.53
CA PHE A 106 -23.42 -4.29 -24.65
C PHE A 106 -23.18 -2.77 -24.69
N ALA A 107 -22.16 -2.32 -25.44
CA ALA A 107 -21.94 -0.90 -25.68
C ALA A 107 -23.00 -0.31 -26.63
N ASP A 108 -23.51 -1.11 -27.56
CA ASP A 108 -24.66 -0.77 -28.41
C ASP A 108 -25.98 -1.29 -27.80
N GLN A 109 -27.07 -0.54 -27.94
CA GLN A 109 -28.41 -0.96 -27.54
C GLN A 109 -29.10 -1.85 -28.57
N SER A 110 -28.41 -2.24 -29.64
CA SER A 110 -28.87 -3.22 -30.63
C SER A 110 -29.07 -4.62 -30.04
N ASP A 111 -29.72 -5.50 -30.80
CA ASP A 111 -29.79 -6.95 -30.52
C ASP A 111 -30.47 -7.32 -29.19
N VAL A 112 -31.46 -6.50 -28.76
CA VAL A 112 -32.22 -6.70 -27.51
C VAL A 112 -32.83 -8.11 -27.43
N ARG A 113 -33.34 -8.61 -28.57
CA ARG A 113 -33.98 -9.93 -28.65
C ARG A 113 -32.95 -11.04 -28.43
N GLU A 114 -31.83 -10.96 -29.12
CA GLU A 114 -30.72 -11.92 -29.04
C GLU A 114 -30.11 -11.94 -27.63
N LYS A 115 -29.91 -10.74 -27.05
CA LYS A 115 -29.47 -10.57 -25.66
C LYS A 115 -30.41 -11.28 -24.69
N GLU A 116 -31.71 -11.07 -24.81
CA GLU A 116 -32.69 -11.73 -23.95
C GLU A 116 -32.73 -13.25 -24.13
N ILE A 117 -32.59 -13.76 -25.37
CA ILE A 117 -32.50 -15.20 -25.63
C ILE A 117 -31.29 -15.82 -24.92
N LYS A 118 -30.13 -15.15 -24.97
CA LYS A 118 -28.93 -15.61 -24.26
C LYS A 118 -29.10 -15.55 -22.75
N ARG A 119 -29.67 -14.45 -22.21
CA ARG A 119 -29.97 -14.32 -20.77
C ARG A 119 -30.86 -15.46 -20.28
N GLN A 120 -31.95 -15.74 -20.98
CA GLN A 120 -32.89 -16.81 -20.65
C GLN A 120 -32.22 -18.19 -20.77
N SER A 121 -31.38 -18.40 -21.79
CA SER A 121 -30.62 -19.64 -21.96
C SER A 121 -29.62 -19.88 -20.83
N LEU A 122 -28.92 -18.83 -20.37
CA LEU A 122 -28.02 -18.89 -19.21
C LEU A 122 -28.78 -19.22 -17.92
N LEU A 123 -29.95 -18.60 -17.72
CA LEU A 123 -30.82 -18.90 -16.57
C LEU A 123 -31.27 -20.37 -16.56
N GLU A 124 -31.72 -20.88 -17.70
CA GLU A 124 -32.14 -22.28 -17.82
C GLU A 124 -30.98 -23.27 -17.63
N ILE A 125 -29.78 -22.93 -18.15
CA ILE A 125 -28.55 -23.69 -17.89
C ILE A 125 -28.29 -23.76 -16.37
N MET A 126 -28.43 -22.62 -15.68
CA MET A 126 -28.23 -22.53 -14.23
C MET A 126 -29.24 -23.39 -13.46
N ASP A 127 -30.52 -23.32 -13.82
CA ASP A 127 -31.56 -24.17 -13.22
C ASP A 127 -31.31 -25.66 -13.49
N TYR A 128 -30.83 -26.00 -14.69
CA TYR A 128 -30.55 -27.38 -15.07
C TYR A 128 -29.39 -27.97 -14.26
N ILE A 129 -28.27 -27.26 -14.09
CA ILE A 129 -27.12 -27.74 -13.29
C ILE A 129 -27.43 -27.85 -11.80
N ASN A 130 -28.38 -27.06 -11.29
CA ASN A 130 -28.76 -27.09 -9.88
C ASN A 130 -29.69 -28.27 -9.54
N ASN A 131 -30.49 -28.71 -10.51
CA ASN A 131 -31.52 -29.74 -10.30
C ASN A 131 -31.13 -31.13 -10.86
N THR A 132 -30.06 -31.21 -11.64
CA THR A 132 -29.65 -32.45 -12.33
C THR A 132 -28.26 -32.89 -11.86
N LYS A 133 -28.10 -34.19 -11.59
CA LYS A 133 -26.80 -34.80 -11.25
C LYS A 133 -26.10 -35.32 -12.51
N ASN A 134 -24.77 -35.43 -12.45
CA ASN A 134 -23.88 -35.89 -13.51
C ASN A 134 -23.91 -35.05 -14.79
N VAL A 135 -24.14 -33.74 -14.65
CA VAL A 135 -24.15 -32.79 -15.78
C VAL A 135 -22.72 -32.52 -16.28
N PHE A 136 -21.76 -32.56 -15.36
CA PHE A 136 -20.35 -32.29 -15.63
C PHE A 136 -19.64 -33.59 -16.00
N ASN A 137 -19.36 -33.78 -17.29
CA ASN A 137 -18.66 -34.96 -17.81
C ASN A 137 -17.66 -34.58 -18.91
N GLU A 138 -16.78 -35.51 -19.28
CA GLU A 138 -15.69 -35.23 -20.24
C GLU A 138 -16.17 -34.72 -21.60
N GLN A 139 -17.39 -35.06 -22.02
CA GLN A 139 -17.95 -34.60 -23.29
C GLN A 139 -18.46 -33.16 -23.23
N THR A 140 -18.73 -32.61 -22.04
CA THR A 140 -19.23 -31.23 -21.87
C THR A 140 -18.14 -30.25 -21.49
N PHE A 141 -16.97 -30.73 -21.03
CA PHE A 141 -15.87 -29.87 -20.59
C PHE A 141 -15.33 -28.91 -21.67
N PRO A 142 -15.08 -29.33 -22.92
CA PRO A 142 -14.60 -28.42 -23.96
C PRO A 142 -15.53 -27.23 -24.17
N GLU A 143 -16.83 -27.49 -24.26
CA GLU A 143 -17.89 -26.50 -24.53
C GLU A 143 -18.13 -25.59 -23.33
N ILE A 144 -18.02 -26.14 -22.12
CA ILE A 144 -18.05 -25.37 -20.87
C ILE A 144 -16.89 -24.37 -20.85
N ILE A 145 -15.66 -24.84 -21.06
CA ILE A 145 -14.47 -23.98 -21.00
C ILE A 145 -14.50 -22.95 -22.13
N GLN A 146 -14.97 -23.32 -23.33
CA GLN A 146 -15.16 -22.39 -24.43
C GLN A 146 -16.19 -21.31 -24.09
N MET A 147 -17.35 -21.69 -23.55
CA MET A 147 -18.40 -20.75 -23.15
C MET A 147 -17.87 -19.77 -22.10
N ILE A 148 -17.17 -20.25 -21.08
CA ILE A 148 -16.55 -19.41 -20.05
C ILE A 148 -15.49 -18.49 -20.64
N ALA A 149 -14.58 -19.03 -21.45
CA ALA A 149 -13.46 -18.27 -22.01
C ALA A 149 -13.92 -17.14 -22.95
N GLN A 150 -14.92 -17.39 -23.80
CA GLN A 150 -15.43 -16.39 -24.75
C GLN A 150 -16.24 -15.27 -24.08
N ASN A 151 -16.83 -15.53 -22.91
CA ASN A 151 -17.58 -14.52 -22.16
C ASN A 151 -16.70 -13.75 -21.18
N LEU A 152 -15.81 -14.43 -20.43
CA LEU A 152 -15.05 -13.80 -19.36
C LEU A 152 -13.75 -13.16 -19.85
N PHE A 153 -12.95 -13.85 -20.67
CA PHE A 153 -11.59 -13.44 -20.99
C PHE A 153 -11.55 -12.38 -22.10
N ARG A 154 -11.70 -11.13 -21.67
CA ARG A 154 -11.68 -9.93 -22.50
C ARG A 154 -10.55 -9.00 -22.07
N GLY A 155 -10.18 -8.07 -22.95
CA GLY A 155 -9.39 -6.91 -22.53
C GLY A 155 -10.27 -6.00 -21.68
N LEU A 156 -9.79 -5.61 -20.50
CA LEU A 156 -10.47 -4.62 -19.67
C LEU A 156 -10.45 -3.26 -20.36
N ALA A 157 -11.50 -2.46 -20.16
CA ALA A 157 -11.57 -1.12 -20.70
C ALA A 157 -10.35 -0.31 -20.25
N PRO A 158 -9.72 0.49 -21.13
CA PRO A 158 -8.63 1.34 -20.71
C PRO A 158 -9.12 2.28 -19.62
N ALA A 159 -8.28 2.44 -18.61
CA ALA A 159 -8.46 3.40 -17.54
C ALA A 159 -9.02 4.74 -18.05
N SER A 160 -10.19 5.12 -17.56
CA SER A 160 -10.88 6.38 -17.91
C SER A 160 -10.03 7.62 -17.60
N GLN A 161 -9.10 7.50 -16.66
CA GLN A 161 -8.29 8.62 -16.18
C GLN A 161 -6.89 8.71 -16.83
N PRO A 162 -6.49 9.91 -17.29
CA PRO A 162 -5.14 10.14 -17.77
C PRO A 162 -4.10 9.97 -16.64
N ALA A 163 -2.93 9.43 -16.97
CA ALA A 163 -1.83 9.18 -16.02
C ALA A 163 -1.28 10.44 -15.29
N HIS A 164 -1.72 11.65 -15.68
CA HIS A 164 -1.28 12.94 -15.15
C HIS A 164 -2.34 13.68 -14.34
N ALA A 165 -3.57 13.15 -14.23
CA ALA A 165 -4.57 13.67 -13.30
C ALA A 165 -4.18 13.29 -11.86
N GLN A 166 -4.59 14.08 -10.87
CA GLN A 166 -4.55 13.64 -9.47
C GLN A 166 -5.51 12.46 -9.32
N TYR A 167 -4.98 11.24 -9.49
CA TYR A 167 -5.70 10.00 -9.27
C TYR A 167 -5.91 9.86 -7.75
N ASP A 168 -7.17 9.88 -7.32
CA ASP A 168 -7.56 9.44 -5.99
C ASP A 168 -8.53 8.26 -6.14
N PRO A 169 -8.04 7.01 -6.01
CA PRO A 169 -8.89 5.84 -6.16
C PRO A 169 -10.04 5.77 -5.14
N GLU A 170 -9.98 6.51 -4.03
CA GLU A 170 -11.05 6.53 -3.03
C GLU A 170 -12.23 7.41 -3.44
N GLU A 171 -12.02 8.40 -4.33
CA GLU A 171 -13.07 9.31 -4.82
C GLU A 171 -13.65 8.89 -6.18
N ASP A 172 -12.95 8.04 -6.92
CA ASP A 172 -13.37 7.62 -8.26
C ASP A 172 -14.58 6.68 -8.23
N GLU A 173 -15.66 7.06 -8.90
CA GLU A 173 -16.83 6.20 -9.08
C GLU A 173 -16.44 4.97 -9.93
N PRO A 174 -16.67 3.74 -9.43
CA PRO A 174 -16.26 2.53 -10.15
C PRO A 174 -17.10 2.36 -11.43
N VAL A 175 -16.43 2.13 -12.55
CA VAL A 175 -17.13 1.84 -13.82
C VAL A 175 -17.73 0.44 -13.74
N LEU A 176 -19.06 0.38 -13.80
CA LEU A 176 -19.81 -0.88 -13.82
C LEU A 176 -19.78 -1.50 -15.21
N GLU A 177 -19.63 -2.82 -15.26
CA GLU A 177 -19.58 -3.57 -16.53
C GLU A 177 -20.98 -3.65 -17.18
N PRO A 178 -21.18 -3.10 -18.40
CA PRO A 178 -22.49 -3.14 -19.08
C PRO A 178 -23.01 -4.55 -19.36
N ALA A 179 -22.11 -5.52 -19.60
CA ALA A 179 -22.48 -6.91 -19.85
C ALA A 179 -22.82 -7.71 -18.57
N TRP A 180 -22.84 -7.06 -17.40
CA TRP A 180 -23.09 -7.72 -16.10
C TRP A 180 -24.31 -8.65 -16.06
N PRO A 181 -25.48 -8.30 -16.65
CA PRO A 181 -26.65 -9.18 -16.64
C PRO A 181 -26.40 -10.57 -17.28
N HIS A 182 -25.40 -10.71 -18.15
CA HIS A 182 -24.97 -12.00 -18.67
C HIS A 182 -23.79 -12.57 -17.88
N LEU A 183 -22.78 -11.73 -17.58
CA LEU A 183 -21.56 -12.15 -16.92
C LEU A 183 -21.82 -12.72 -15.52
N GLN A 184 -22.81 -12.18 -14.79
CA GLN A 184 -23.19 -12.71 -13.48
C GLN A 184 -23.53 -14.22 -13.56
N TYR A 185 -24.32 -14.64 -14.55
CA TYR A 185 -24.66 -16.04 -14.72
C TYR A 185 -23.47 -16.89 -15.15
N VAL A 186 -22.56 -16.34 -15.96
CA VAL A 186 -21.33 -17.04 -16.38
C VAL A 186 -20.39 -17.24 -15.19
N TYR A 187 -20.25 -16.23 -14.32
CA TYR A 187 -19.47 -16.34 -13.08
C TYR A 187 -20.08 -17.34 -12.09
N GLU A 188 -21.39 -17.28 -11.87
CA GLU A 188 -22.09 -18.26 -11.05
C GLU A 188 -21.92 -19.68 -11.63
N PHE A 189 -22.04 -19.84 -12.96
CA PHE A 189 -21.81 -21.11 -13.63
C PHE A 189 -20.38 -21.64 -13.40
N LEU A 190 -19.36 -20.79 -13.59
CA LEU A 190 -17.96 -21.15 -13.34
C LEU A 190 -17.75 -21.55 -11.87
N LEU A 191 -18.35 -20.83 -10.91
CA LEU A 191 -18.29 -21.16 -9.50
C LEU A 191 -18.91 -22.54 -9.23
N ARG A 192 -20.09 -22.84 -9.76
CA ARG A 192 -20.74 -24.16 -9.64
C ARG A 192 -19.90 -25.28 -10.25
N PHE A 193 -19.33 -25.04 -11.44
CA PHE A 193 -18.43 -25.99 -12.10
C PHE A 193 -17.20 -26.32 -11.23
N VAL A 194 -16.55 -25.29 -10.66
CA VAL A 194 -15.39 -25.45 -9.79
C VAL A 194 -15.74 -26.17 -8.50
N VAL A 195 -16.87 -25.86 -7.87
CA VAL A 195 -17.27 -26.42 -6.56
C VAL A 195 -17.84 -27.84 -6.69
N SER A 196 -18.42 -28.22 -7.84
CA SER A 196 -19.07 -29.51 -8.03
C SER A 196 -18.19 -30.70 -7.67
N ASN A 197 -18.73 -31.70 -6.95
CA ASN A 197 -17.99 -32.92 -6.61
C ASN A 197 -17.85 -33.89 -7.80
N GLU A 198 -18.56 -33.64 -8.90
CA GLU A 198 -18.55 -34.47 -10.11
C GLU A 198 -17.31 -34.21 -10.98
N THR A 199 -16.58 -33.12 -10.72
CA THR A 199 -15.40 -32.73 -11.48
C THR A 199 -14.12 -33.28 -10.86
N ASP A 200 -13.59 -34.37 -11.43
CA ASP A 200 -12.28 -34.92 -11.02
C ASP A 200 -11.16 -33.91 -11.35
N PRO A 201 -10.38 -33.45 -10.35
CA PRO A 201 -9.24 -32.56 -10.54
C PRO A 201 -8.23 -33.01 -11.60
N LYS A 202 -8.04 -34.32 -11.78
CA LYS A 202 -7.09 -34.87 -12.76
C LYS A 202 -7.56 -34.66 -14.19
N VAL A 203 -8.87 -34.73 -14.41
CA VAL A 203 -9.49 -34.60 -15.73
C VAL A 203 -9.65 -33.14 -16.10
N VAL A 204 -10.18 -32.32 -15.19
CA VAL A 204 -10.37 -30.86 -15.41
C VAL A 204 -9.06 -30.17 -15.72
N LYS A 205 -7.94 -30.63 -15.14
CA LYS A 205 -6.62 -30.08 -15.40
C LYS A 205 -6.21 -30.06 -16.88
N LYS A 206 -6.76 -30.96 -17.70
CA LYS A 206 -6.50 -31.01 -19.15
C LYS A 206 -7.13 -29.84 -19.91
N TYR A 207 -8.18 -29.24 -19.34
CA TYR A 207 -8.98 -28.19 -19.99
C TYR A 207 -8.78 -26.82 -19.32
N VAL A 208 -8.61 -26.79 -18.00
CA VAL A 208 -8.28 -25.59 -17.22
C VAL A 208 -6.77 -25.56 -17.05
N ASP A 209 -6.03 -25.06 -18.01
CA ASP A 209 -4.57 -25.00 -17.96
C ASP A 209 -4.05 -23.77 -17.19
N THR A 210 -2.73 -23.58 -17.14
CA THR A 210 -2.15 -22.39 -16.51
C THR A 210 -2.50 -21.11 -17.26
N GLN A 211 -2.71 -21.18 -18.59
CA GLN A 211 -3.09 -20.02 -19.40
C GLN A 211 -4.51 -19.54 -19.06
N PHE A 212 -5.43 -20.45 -18.78
CA PHE A 212 -6.75 -20.13 -18.23
C PHE A 212 -6.61 -19.35 -16.93
N LEU A 213 -5.73 -19.79 -16.02
CA LEU A 213 -5.52 -19.13 -14.73
C LEU A 213 -4.89 -17.75 -14.86
N VAL A 214 -3.95 -17.55 -15.80
CA VAL A 214 -3.41 -16.19 -16.09
C VAL A 214 -4.53 -15.28 -16.52
N ARG A 215 -5.35 -15.69 -17.49
CA ARG A 215 -6.46 -14.87 -17.98
C ARG A 215 -7.52 -14.60 -16.91
N LEU A 216 -7.76 -15.56 -16.01
CA LEU A 216 -8.64 -15.36 -14.85
C LEU A 216 -8.06 -14.35 -13.86
N LEU A 217 -6.74 -14.38 -13.64
CA LEU A 217 -6.04 -13.43 -12.77
C LEU A 217 -6.01 -12.02 -13.36
N ASP A 218 -5.87 -11.88 -14.68
CA ASP A 218 -5.89 -10.57 -15.35
C ASP A 218 -7.22 -9.82 -15.12
N LEU A 219 -8.33 -10.55 -14.92
CA LEU A 219 -9.64 -9.96 -14.64
C LEU A 219 -9.77 -9.34 -13.24
N PHE A 220 -8.85 -9.62 -12.31
CA PHE A 220 -8.85 -8.96 -10.99
C PHE A 220 -8.63 -7.45 -11.10
N ASP A 221 -8.11 -6.95 -12.22
CA ASP A 221 -7.98 -5.52 -12.46
C ASP A 221 -9.28 -4.86 -12.94
N SER A 222 -10.41 -5.58 -12.97
CA SER A 222 -11.74 -5.01 -13.28
C SER A 222 -12.12 -3.91 -12.29
N GLU A 223 -12.67 -2.80 -12.79
CA GLU A 223 -13.18 -1.70 -11.97
C GLU A 223 -14.49 -2.09 -11.23
N ASP A 224 -15.22 -3.08 -11.74
CA ASP A 224 -16.48 -3.54 -11.15
C ASP A 224 -16.24 -4.42 -9.91
N PRO A 225 -16.59 -3.97 -8.69
CA PRO A 225 -16.37 -4.74 -7.47
C PRO A 225 -17.13 -6.07 -7.45
N ARG A 226 -18.26 -6.17 -8.16
CA ARG A 226 -19.06 -7.40 -8.22
C ARG A 226 -18.31 -8.50 -8.97
N GLU A 227 -17.61 -8.14 -10.04
CA GLU A 227 -16.76 -9.05 -10.81
C GLU A 227 -15.59 -9.55 -9.95
N ARG A 228 -14.93 -8.63 -9.23
CA ARG A 228 -13.81 -8.98 -8.34
C ARG A 228 -14.22 -9.92 -7.20
N ASP A 229 -15.42 -9.76 -6.62
CA ASP A 229 -15.89 -10.65 -5.55
C ASP A 229 -16.16 -12.09 -6.04
N TYR A 230 -16.70 -12.26 -7.25
CA TYR A 230 -16.81 -13.57 -7.88
C TYR A 230 -15.43 -14.18 -8.17
N LEU A 231 -14.53 -13.40 -8.76
CA LEU A 231 -13.16 -13.84 -9.06
C LEU A 231 -12.42 -14.29 -7.79
N LYS A 232 -12.54 -13.52 -6.71
CA LYS A 232 -12.02 -13.84 -5.37
C LYS A 232 -12.49 -15.22 -4.93
N THR A 233 -13.80 -15.43 -4.94
CA THR A 233 -14.43 -16.68 -4.50
C THR A 233 -14.00 -17.86 -5.38
N ILE A 234 -14.04 -17.69 -6.70
CA ILE A 234 -13.69 -18.74 -7.66
C ILE A 234 -12.21 -19.12 -7.54
N LEU A 235 -11.30 -18.14 -7.52
CA LEU A 235 -9.87 -18.40 -7.41
C LEU A 235 -9.52 -19.09 -6.08
N HIS A 236 -10.15 -18.69 -4.97
CA HIS A 236 -9.98 -19.36 -3.69
C HIS A 236 -10.43 -20.83 -3.74
N ARG A 237 -11.59 -21.12 -4.34
CA ARG A 237 -12.06 -22.51 -4.54
C ARG A 237 -11.14 -23.31 -5.45
N ILE A 238 -10.61 -22.70 -6.51
CA ILE A 238 -9.64 -23.33 -7.40
C ILE A 238 -8.38 -23.70 -6.61
N TYR A 239 -7.83 -22.77 -5.82
CA TYR A 239 -6.64 -22.99 -5.01
C TYR A 239 -6.82 -24.12 -3.99
N GLY A 240 -7.99 -24.17 -3.34
CA GLY A 240 -8.33 -25.19 -2.36
C GLY A 240 -8.43 -26.58 -2.98
N LYS A 241 -9.25 -26.72 -4.03
CA LYS A 241 -9.61 -28.00 -4.66
C LYS A 241 -8.52 -28.55 -5.59
N PHE A 242 -7.94 -27.72 -6.45
CA PHE A 242 -6.95 -28.14 -7.44
C PHE A 242 -5.53 -27.91 -6.93
N MET A 243 -5.07 -28.78 -6.02
CA MET A 243 -3.74 -28.67 -5.39
C MET A 243 -2.56 -28.45 -6.36
N PRO A 244 -2.52 -29.04 -7.57
CA PRO A 244 -1.43 -28.79 -8.53
C PRO A 244 -1.25 -27.32 -8.93
N TYR A 245 -2.27 -26.47 -8.82
CA TYR A 245 -2.17 -25.05 -9.17
C TYR A 245 -1.64 -24.16 -8.05
N ARG A 246 -1.54 -24.65 -6.82
CA ARG A 246 -1.18 -23.81 -5.65
C ARG A 246 0.14 -23.08 -5.82
N ALA A 247 1.17 -23.77 -6.33
CA ALA A 247 2.48 -23.15 -6.58
C ALA A 247 2.41 -22.09 -7.68
N PHE A 248 1.67 -22.38 -8.76
CA PHE A 248 1.48 -21.46 -9.88
C PHE A 248 0.72 -20.21 -9.45
N ILE A 249 -0.42 -20.36 -8.77
CA ILE A 249 -1.25 -19.24 -8.30
C ILE A 249 -0.45 -18.32 -7.38
N ARG A 250 0.27 -18.86 -6.38
CA ARG A 250 1.13 -18.05 -5.50
C ARG A 250 2.18 -17.27 -6.30
N LYS A 251 2.83 -17.92 -7.26
CA LYS A 251 3.83 -17.26 -8.12
C LYS A 251 3.22 -16.16 -8.98
N ALA A 252 2.04 -16.39 -9.56
CA ALA A 252 1.35 -15.44 -10.40
C ALA A 252 0.89 -14.20 -9.61
N ILE A 253 0.31 -14.40 -8.42
CA ILE A 253 -0.05 -13.30 -7.52
C ILE A 253 1.19 -12.50 -7.11
N ASN A 254 2.33 -13.16 -6.83
CA ASN A 254 3.58 -12.45 -6.54
C ASN A 254 4.03 -11.58 -7.71
N HIS A 255 3.91 -12.04 -8.96
CA HIS A 255 4.26 -11.23 -10.12
C HIS A 255 3.34 -10.01 -10.25
N ILE A 256 2.04 -10.17 -9.98
CA ILE A 256 1.08 -9.04 -9.94
C ILE A 256 1.52 -8.03 -8.89
N PHE A 257 1.85 -8.47 -7.67
CA PHE A 257 2.35 -7.59 -6.61
C PHE A 257 3.65 -6.89 -7.00
N TYR A 258 4.60 -7.58 -7.63
CA TYR A 258 5.84 -6.93 -8.06
C TYR A 258 5.61 -5.85 -9.11
N ARG A 259 4.76 -6.13 -10.10
CA ARG A 259 4.38 -5.13 -11.12
C ARG A 259 3.65 -3.95 -10.48
N PHE A 260 2.72 -4.22 -9.56
CA PHE A 260 1.99 -3.20 -8.82
C PHE A 260 2.93 -2.30 -7.99
N ILE A 261 3.85 -2.88 -7.21
CA ILE A 261 4.71 -2.12 -6.29
C ILE A 261 5.80 -1.34 -7.04
N TYR A 262 6.37 -1.89 -8.10
CA TYR A 262 7.60 -1.36 -8.71
C TYR A 262 7.42 -0.75 -10.09
N GLU A 263 6.30 -1.00 -10.78
CA GLU A 263 6.10 -0.55 -12.16
C GLU A 263 4.90 0.38 -12.30
N THR A 264 3.71 -0.05 -11.86
CA THR A 264 2.45 0.63 -12.22
C THR A 264 1.83 1.45 -11.08
N GLU A 265 2.01 1.03 -9.83
CA GLU A 265 1.28 1.56 -8.64
C GLU A 265 -0.25 1.61 -8.81
N ARG A 266 -0.79 0.85 -9.77
CA ARG A 266 -2.21 0.79 -10.11
C ARG A 266 -2.62 -0.65 -10.37
N HIS A 267 -3.61 -1.10 -9.61
CA HIS A 267 -4.31 -2.37 -9.80
C HIS A 267 -5.54 -2.42 -8.89
N ASN A 268 -6.74 -2.72 -9.42
CA ASN A 268 -8.00 -2.63 -8.67
C ASN A 268 -8.23 -3.78 -7.69
N GLY A 269 -7.71 -4.97 -7.99
CA GLY A 269 -7.97 -6.20 -7.22
C GLY A 269 -6.98 -6.57 -6.12
N ILE A 270 -6.16 -5.64 -5.61
CA ILE A 270 -5.12 -5.97 -4.62
C ILE A 270 -5.75 -6.44 -3.28
N ALA A 271 -6.83 -5.79 -2.84
CA ALA A 271 -7.53 -6.16 -1.62
C ALA A 271 -8.08 -7.60 -1.68
N GLU A 272 -8.76 -7.96 -2.77
CA GLU A 272 -9.34 -9.28 -2.97
C GLU A 272 -8.28 -10.38 -3.08
N LEU A 273 -7.15 -10.09 -3.74
CA LEU A 273 -6.01 -11.02 -3.78
C LEU A 273 -5.41 -11.23 -2.39
N LEU A 274 -5.33 -10.18 -1.56
CA LEU A 274 -4.87 -10.26 -0.18
C LEU A 274 -5.85 -11.05 0.70
N GLU A 275 -7.17 -10.93 0.53
CA GLU A 275 -8.14 -11.77 1.26
C GLU A 275 -7.92 -13.26 1.00
N ILE A 276 -7.70 -13.63 -0.27
CA ILE A 276 -7.40 -15.01 -0.65
C ILE A 276 -6.09 -15.45 0.01
N LEU A 277 -5.05 -14.61 -0.07
CA LEU A 277 -3.77 -14.90 0.55
C LEU A 277 -3.86 -15.03 2.07
N GLY A 278 -4.66 -14.21 2.75
CA GLY A 278 -4.89 -14.32 4.19
C GLY A 278 -5.43 -15.70 4.57
N SER A 279 -6.43 -16.20 3.84
CA SER A 279 -6.94 -17.57 4.02
C SER A 279 -5.88 -18.64 3.74
N ILE A 280 -5.07 -18.46 2.68
CA ILE A 280 -3.98 -19.37 2.33
C ILE A 280 -2.90 -19.40 3.42
N ILE A 281 -2.51 -18.24 3.93
CA ILE A 281 -1.49 -18.07 4.96
C ILE A 281 -1.96 -18.77 6.23
N ASN A 282 -3.21 -18.58 6.65
CA ASN A 282 -3.79 -19.28 7.79
C ASN A 282 -3.71 -20.82 7.63
N GLY A 283 -3.83 -21.33 6.41
CA GLY A 283 -3.67 -22.75 6.09
C GLY A 283 -2.22 -23.28 6.06
N PHE A 284 -1.19 -22.44 6.27
CA PHE A 284 0.20 -22.91 6.24
C PHE A 284 0.52 -23.89 7.38
N ALA A 285 1.21 -24.96 7.01
CA ALA A 285 1.76 -25.94 7.94
C ALA A 285 2.95 -25.34 8.71
N LEU A 286 3.09 -25.75 9.98
CA LEU A 286 4.23 -25.42 10.81
C LEU A 286 5.26 -26.57 10.79
N PRO A 287 6.56 -26.29 10.77
CA PRO A 287 7.19 -24.97 10.71
C PRO A 287 7.00 -24.29 9.35
N LEU A 288 6.94 -22.94 9.34
CA LEU A 288 6.82 -22.17 8.11
C LEU A 288 8.01 -22.42 7.18
N LYS A 289 7.70 -22.66 5.89
CA LYS A 289 8.72 -22.81 4.85
C LYS A 289 9.43 -21.50 4.55
N GLU A 290 10.70 -21.58 4.17
CA GLU A 290 11.52 -20.41 3.82
C GLU A 290 10.94 -19.62 2.63
N GLU A 291 10.31 -20.30 1.67
CA GLU A 291 9.59 -19.63 0.57
C GLU A 291 8.46 -18.71 1.07
N HIS A 292 7.79 -19.05 2.18
CA HIS A 292 6.71 -18.25 2.76
C HIS A 292 7.27 -17.05 3.54
N LYS A 293 8.38 -17.23 4.25
CA LYS A 293 9.11 -16.12 4.90
C LYS A 293 9.64 -15.13 3.89
N SER A 294 10.22 -15.63 2.79
CA SER A 294 10.66 -14.80 1.66
C SER A 294 9.48 -14.04 1.03
N PHE A 295 8.32 -14.67 0.89
CA PHE A 295 7.10 -14.02 0.40
C PHE A 295 6.65 -12.86 1.31
N LEU A 296 6.61 -13.05 2.63
CA LEU A 296 6.32 -11.98 3.59
C LEU A 296 7.27 -10.80 3.40
N LEU A 297 8.58 -11.06 3.45
CA LEU A 297 9.59 -10.00 3.45
C LEU A 297 9.74 -9.28 2.11
N ARG A 298 9.54 -9.99 0.99
CA ARG A 298 9.82 -9.46 -0.36
C ARG A 298 8.58 -9.01 -1.11
N ALA A 299 7.40 -9.53 -0.82
CA ALA A 299 6.17 -9.19 -1.52
C ALA A 299 5.17 -8.46 -0.61
N LEU A 300 4.83 -9.02 0.55
CA LEU A 300 3.82 -8.41 1.44
C LEU A 300 4.29 -7.11 2.08
N LEU A 301 5.44 -7.10 2.77
CA LEU A 301 5.90 -5.88 3.46
C LEU A 301 6.12 -4.71 2.50
N PRO A 302 6.69 -4.88 1.29
CA PRO A 302 6.81 -3.78 0.33
C PRO A 302 5.48 -3.21 -0.20
N LEU A 303 4.34 -3.90 -0.07
CA LEU A 303 3.03 -3.33 -0.43
C LEU A 303 2.68 -2.10 0.41
N HIS A 304 3.26 -1.95 1.61
CA HIS A 304 3.12 -0.75 2.43
C HIS A 304 3.77 0.49 1.82
N LYS A 305 4.64 0.36 0.81
CA LYS A 305 5.31 1.50 0.18
C LYS A 305 4.37 2.32 -0.69
N VAL A 306 3.42 1.67 -1.36
CA VAL A 306 2.53 2.29 -2.35
C VAL A 306 1.70 3.39 -1.69
N ARG A 307 1.42 4.46 -2.44
CA ARG A 307 0.73 5.66 -1.93
C ARG A 307 -0.65 5.33 -1.37
N PHE A 308 -1.46 4.60 -2.12
CA PHE A 308 -2.87 4.31 -1.82
C PHE A 308 -3.05 3.01 -1.04
N VAL A 309 -2.24 2.81 0.01
CA VAL A 309 -2.33 1.60 0.85
C VAL A 309 -3.68 1.49 1.55
N GLY A 310 -4.38 2.61 1.79
CA GLY A 310 -5.68 2.67 2.48
C GLY A 310 -6.71 1.69 1.92
N MET A 311 -6.77 1.53 0.60
CA MET A 311 -7.73 0.65 -0.08
C MET A 311 -7.62 -0.84 0.28
N TYR A 312 -6.43 -1.29 0.68
CA TYR A 312 -6.15 -2.70 0.94
C TYR A 312 -5.40 -2.94 2.27
N HIS A 313 -5.23 -1.90 3.08
CA HIS A 313 -4.44 -1.95 4.31
C HIS A 313 -4.99 -2.97 5.30
N GLN A 314 -6.32 -3.05 5.47
CA GLN A 314 -6.93 -3.99 6.40
C GLN A 314 -6.60 -5.45 6.03
N GLN A 315 -6.69 -5.79 4.75
CA GLN A 315 -6.39 -7.13 4.23
C GLN A 315 -4.89 -7.42 4.31
N LEU A 316 -4.04 -6.41 4.11
CA LEU A 316 -2.60 -6.53 4.25
C LEU A 316 -2.17 -6.74 5.71
N SER A 317 -2.69 -5.92 6.64
CA SER A 317 -2.46 -6.07 8.08
C SER A 317 -2.86 -7.47 8.53
N TYR A 318 -4.04 -7.94 8.12
CA TYR A 318 -4.48 -9.32 8.38
C TYR A 318 -3.46 -10.36 7.87
N CYS A 319 -2.94 -10.23 6.66
CA CYS A 319 -1.92 -11.15 6.16
C CYS A 319 -0.64 -11.14 7.02
N VAL A 320 -0.18 -9.96 7.44
CA VAL A 320 1.04 -9.79 8.23
C VAL A 320 0.84 -10.36 9.65
N THR A 321 -0.28 -10.05 10.30
CA THR A 321 -0.62 -10.56 11.63
C THR A 321 -0.72 -12.08 11.64
N GLN A 322 -1.35 -12.70 10.63
CA GLN A 322 -1.38 -14.17 10.50
C GLN A 322 0.01 -14.81 10.37
N PHE A 323 0.99 -14.12 9.77
CA PHE A 323 2.37 -14.60 9.72
C PHE A 323 3.03 -14.56 11.11
N VAL A 324 2.83 -13.47 11.85
CA VAL A 324 3.37 -13.29 13.20
C VAL A 324 2.73 -14.27 14.19
N GLU A 325 1.42 -14.51 14.10
CA GLU A 325 0.72 -15.51 14.91
C GLU A 325 1.31 -16.92 14.72
N LYS A 326 1.71 -17.28 13.49
CA LYS A 326 2.30 -18.58 13.16
C LYS A 326 3.77 -18.74 13.57
N ASP A 327 4.54 -17.66 13.51
CA ASP A 327 5.95 -17.63 13.94
C ASP A 327 6.25 -16.27 14.57
N PRO A 328 6.12 -16.13 15.91
CA PRO A 328 6.30 -14.85 16.61
C PRO A 328 7.67 -14.19 16.40
N LYS A 329 8.69 -14.95 15.98
CA LYS A 329 10.01 -14.42 15.64
C LYS A 329 9.99 -13.50 14.42
N LEU A 330 8.93 -13.58 13.60
CA LEU A 330 8.73 -12.70 12.45
C LEU A 330 8.29 -11.28 12.85
N ALA A 331 7.84 -11.05 14.09
CA ALA A 331 7.44 -9.72 14.56
C ALA A 331 8.55 -8.68 14.42
N LYS A 332 9.79 -9.05 14.81
CA LYS A 332 10.95 -8.15 14.71
C LYS A 332 11.21 -7.68 13.26
N PRO A 333 11.46 -8.56 12.27
CA PRO A 333 11.73 -8.10 10.91
C PRO A 333 10.53 -7.41 10.25
N VAL A 334 9.30 -7.72 10.67
CA VAL A 334 8.09 -6.98 10.25
C VAL A 334 8.13 -5.53 10.75
N LEU A 335 8.33 -5.32 12.06
CA LEU A 335 8.41 -3.98 12.65
C LEU A 335 9.59 -3.17 12.08
N GLU A 336 10.76 -3.80 11.88
CA GLU A 336 11.90 -3.16 11.23
C GLU A 336 11.57 -2.69 9.79
N ALA A 337 10.78 -3.46 9.05
CA ALA A 337 10.35 -3.08 7.70
C ALA A 337 9.31 -1.94 7.72
N ILE A 338 8.33 -1.99 8.64
CA ILE A 338 7.34 -0.92 8.82
C ILE A 338 8.05 0.39 9.17
N LEU A 339 8.99 0.36 10.13
CA LEU A 339 9.82 1.53 10.49
C LEU A 339 10.64 2.05 9.30
N LYS A 340 11.18 1.15 8.47
CA LYS A 340 11.91 1.53 7.27
C LYS A 340 11.01 2.19 6.21
N PHE A 341 9.74 1.83 6.15
CA PHE A 341 8.77 2.37 5.19
C PHE A 341 7.90 3.48 5.78
N TRP A 342 8.26 4.00 6.97
CA TRP A 342 7.44 4.97 7.69
C TRP A 342 7.10 6.20 6.84
N PRO A 343 5.82 6.55 6.67
CA PRO A 343 5.41 7.70 5.88
C PRO A 343 5.89 9.01 6.52
N CYS A 344 6.50 9.90 5.73
CA CYS A 344 6.91 11.23 6.23
C CYS A 344 6.06 12.39 5.66
N THR A 345 5.17 12.11 4.70
CA THR A 345 4.41 13.13 3.96
C THR A 345 2.91 12.82 3.84
N HIS A 346 2.44 11.71 4.42
CA HIS A 346 1.05 11.25 4.28
C HIS A 346 0.47 10.81 5.62
N SER A 347 -0.17 11.75 6.33
CA SER A 347 -0.66 11.54 7.70
C SER A 347 -1.71 10.42 7.83
N PRO A 348 -2.70 10.23 6.92
CA PRO A 348 -3.61 9.09 7.02
C PRO A 348 -2.89 7.74 6.99
N LYS A 349 -1.78 7.67 6.24
CA LYS A 349 -0.98 6.43 6.14
C LYS A 349 -0.15 6.19 7.39
N GLU A 350 0.31 7.26 8.04
CA GLU A 350 0.96 7.17 9.35
C GLU A 350 0.02 6.64 10.42
N VAL A 351 -1.26 7.04 10.41
CA VAL A 351 -2.31 6.49 11.29
C VAL A 351 -2.53 4.99 11.04
N LEU A 352 -2.55 4.56 9.77
CA LEU A 352 -2.66 3.15 9.41
C LEU A 352 -1.46 2.33 9.94
N PHE A 353 -0.23 2.84 9.76
CA PHE A 353 0.99 2.20 10.26
C PHE A 353 1.00 2.10 11.79
N LEU A 354 0.55 3.13 12.51
CA LEU A 354 0.41 3.07 13.97
C LEU A 354 -0.59 2.00 14.40
N SER A 355 -1.68 1.82 13.64
CA SER A 355 -2.65 0.75 13.91
C SER A 355 -2.07 -0.64 13.71
N GLU A 356 -1.37 -0.88 12.60
CA GLU A 356 -0.71 -2.16 12.35
C GLU A 356 0.39 -2.43 13.39
N VAL A 357 1.18 -1.43 13.77
CA VAL A 357 2.19 -1.55 14.83
C VAL A 357 1.55 -2.00 16.15
N GLU A 358 0.39 -1.46 16.53
CA GLU A 358 -0.32 -1.91 17.73
C GLU A 358 -0.69 -3.38 17.65
N GLU A 359 -1.30 -3.81 16.54
CA GLU A 359 -1.69 -5.22 16.32
C GLU A 359 -0.48 -6.16 16.42
N ILE A 360 0.66 -5.78 15.83
CA ILE A 360 1.89 -6.58 15.87
C ILE A 360 2.52 -6.59 17.27
N LEU A 361 2.47 -5.46 17.99
CA LEU A 361 2.94 -5.37 19.38
C LEU A 361 2.08 -6.20 20.35
N GLU A 362 0.79 -6.41 20.07
CA GLU A 362 -0.06 -7.26 20.90
C GLU A 362 0.37 -8.75 20.85
N MET A 363 1.05 -9.16 19.78
CA MET A 363 1.50 -10.54 19.56
C MET A 363 3.01 -10.76 19.77
N ILE A 364 3.79 -9.70 20.01
CA ILE A 364 5.25 -9.81 20.12
C ILE A 364 5.67 -10.49 21.43
N ALA A 365 6.63 -11.40 21.37
CA ALA A 365 7.22 -11.95 22.59
C ALA A 365 8.19 -10.95 23.24
N ALA A 366 8.21 -10.88 24.58
CA ALA A 366 9.08 -9.97 25.32
C ALA A 366 10.58 -10.00 24.90
N PRO A 367 11.20 -11.16 24.61
CA PRO A 367 12.60 -11.18 24.14
C PRO A 367 12.81 -10.53 22.78
N GLU A 368 11.82 -10.61 21.89
CA GLU A 368 11.88 -9.98 20.56
C GLU A 368 11.63 -8.48 20.66
N PHE A 369 10.75 -8.05 21.57
CA PHE A 369 10.45 -6.65 21.84
C PHE A 369 11.70 -5.84 22.23
N VAL A 370 12.54 -6.37 23.12
CA VAL A 370 13.79 -5.70 23.57
C VAL A 370 14.70 -5.34 22.39
N ASN A 371 14.70 -6.13 21.31
CA ASN A 371 15.54 -5.89 20.16
C ASN A 371 15.04 -4.76 19.23
N VAL A 372 13.78 -4.35 19.36
CA VAL A 372 13.13 -3.38 18.46
C VAL A 372 12.57 -2.15 19.20
N MET A 373 12.43 -2.21 20.52
CA MET A 373 11.80 -1.15 21.32
C MET A 373 12.47 0.22 21.14
N ALA A 374 13.80 0.30 21.11
CA ALA A 374 14.51 1.58 21.03
C ALA A 374 14.20 2.35 19.72
N PRO A 375 14.40 1.79 18.51
CA PRO A 375 14.04 2.48 17.27
C PRO A 375 12.53 2.69 17.12
N LEU A 376 11.71 1.76 17.64
CA LEU A 376 10.25 1.87 17.60
C LEU A 376 9.74 3.04 18.43
N PHE A 377 10.14 3.14 19.69
CA PHE A 377 9.70 4.23 20.57
C PHE A 377 10.32 5.58 20.19
N ALA A 378 11.47 5.60 19.51
CA ALA A 378 11.99 6.82 18.90
C ALA A 378 11.11 7.31 17.72
N GLN A 379 10.46 6.40 16.99
CA GLN A 379 9.46 6.76 15.98
C GLN A 379 8.14 7.18 16.64
N ILE A 380 7.66 6.45 17.66
CA ILE A 380 6.45 6.82 18.41
C ILE A 380 6.60 8.20 19.05
N ALA A 381 7.76 8.54 19.61
CA ALA A 381 8.05 9.86 20.16
C ALA A 381 7.86 10.97 19.11
N ARG A 382 8.34 10.75 17.88
CA ARG A 382 8.11 11.69 16.76
C ARG A 382 6.63 11.79 16.38
N CYS A 383 5.89 10.69 16.45
CA CYS A 383 4.45 10.70 16.19
C CYS A 383 3.68 11.48 17.27
N ILE A 384 4.08 11.37 18.53
CA ILE A 384 3.51 12.13 19.65
C ILE A 384 3.74 13.63 19.41
N GLU A 385 4.96 14.04 19.03
CA GLU A 385 5.29 15.45 18.71
C GLU A 385 4.66 15.95 17.40
N SER A 386 3.95 15.10 16.66
CA SER A 386 3.37 15.48 15.38
C SER A 386 2.34 16.60 15.56
N PRO A 387 2.39 17.68 14.76
CA PRO A 387 1.36 18.71 14.79
C PRO A 387 0.00 18.21 14.26
N HIS A 388 -0.02 17.07 13.56
CA HIS A 388 -1.22 16.46 13.03
C HIS A 388 -1.96 15.67 14.12
N PHE A 389 -3.09 16.20 14.61
CA PHE A 389 -3.74 15.66 15.80
C PHE A 389 -4.08 14.16 15.71
N GLN A 390 -4.55 13.67 14.55
CA GLN A 390 -4.90 12.23 14.40
C GLN A 390 -3.68 11.31 14.56
N VAL A 391 -2.48 11.78 14.19
CA VAL A 391 -1.24 10.99 14.34
C VAL A 391 -0.83 10.95 15.80
N ALA A 392 -0.80 12.12 16.46
CA ALA A 392 -0.44 12.23 17.87
C ALA A 392 -1.44 11.48 18.77
N GLU A 393 -2.73 11.65 18.53
CA GLU A 393 -3.81 10.93 19.23
C GLU A 393 -3.65 9.41 19.06
N ARG A 394 -3.48 8.93 17.82
CA ARG A 394 -3.33 7.50 17.55
C ARG A 394 -2.10 6.90 18.21
N ALA A 395 -0.99 7.64 18.25
CA ALA A 395 0.24 7.22 18.92
C ALA A 395 0.08 7.16 20.45
N LEU A 396 -0.61 8.13 21.04
CA LEU A 396 -0.89 8.14 22.49
C LEU A 396 -1.83 7.01 22.92
N PHE A 397 -2.74 6.57 22.05
CA PHE A 397 -3.63 5.44 22.34
C PHE A 397 -2.91 4.10 22.53
N LEU A 398 -1.63 3.96 22.15
CA LEU A 398 -0.84 2.77 22.47
C LEU A 398 -0.76 2.51 23.99
N TRP A 399 -0.88 3.57 24.82
CA TRP A 399 -0.90 3.46 26.29
C TRP A 399 -2.25 3.00 26.87
N ASN A 400 -3.28 2.81 26.04
CA ASN A 400 -4.53 2.20 26.49
C ASN A 400 -4.50 0.67 26.41
N ASN A 401 -3.54 0.09 25.68
CA ASN A 401 -3.40 -1.34 25.52
C ASN A 401 -2.61 -1.92 26.71
N GLU A 402 -3.28 -2.72 27.55
CA GLU A 402 -2.70 -3.27 28.79
C GLU A 402 -1.44 -4.10 28.53
N TYR A 403 -1.40 -4.85 27.43
CA TYR A 403 -0.25 -5.67 27.08
C TYR A 403 0.96 -4.80 26.74
N ILE A 404 0.76 -3.78 25.89
CA ILE A 404 1.82 -2.83 25.52
C ILE A 404 2.30 -2.06 26.75
N VAL A 405 1.41 -1.60 27.62
CA VAL A 405 1.77 -0.94 28.88
C VAL A 405 2.60 -1.88 29.76
N SER A 406 2.29 -3.17 29.81
CA SER A 406 3.08 -4.15 30.57
C SER A 406 4.50 -4.33 30.01
N LEU A 407 4.67 -4.30 28.68
CA LEU A 407 5.98 -4.36 28.02
C LEU A 407 6.79 -3.08 28.28
N ILE A 408 6.12 -1.93 28.26
CA ILE A 408 6.73 -0.64 28.60
C ILE A 408 7.20 -0.65 30.05
N ALA A 409 6.39 -1.13 30.99
CA ALA A 409 6.72 -1.15 32.41
C ALA A 409 7.96 -2.01 32.73
N GLN A 410 8.14 -3.11 32.00
CA GLN A 410 9.30 -4.00 32.14
C GLN A 410 10.60 -3.40 31.59
N ASN A 411 10.52 -2.46 30.64
CA ASN A 411 11.67 -1.86 29.94
C ASN A 411 11.70 -0.33 30.06
N ARG A 412 11.09 0.20 31.11
CA ARG A 412 10.86 1.64 31.32
C ARG A 412 12.15 2.45 31.43
N ASP A 413 13.21 1.83 31.94
CA ASP A 413 14.57 2.36 32.05
C ASP A 413 15.15 2.80 30.70
N GLN A 414 14.77 2.13 29.61
CA GLN A 414 15.17 2.50 28.25
C GLN A 414 14.09 3.29 27.50
N ILE A 415 12.81 2.96 27.71
CA ILE A 415 11.71 3.57 26.95
C ILE A 415 11.42 5.00 27.42
N LEU A 416 11.34 5.24 28.73
CA LEU A 416 10.96 6.55 29.26
C LEU A 416 11.92 7.66 28.81
N PRO A 417 13.27 7.51 28.89
CA PRO A 417 14.19 8.53 28.39
C PRO A 417 14.00 8.89 26.90
N ILE A 418 13.54 7.95 26.07
CA ILE A 418 13.32 8.16 24.63
C ILE A 418 12.08 9.01 24.38
N VAL A 419 10.96 8.69 25.07
CA VAL A 419 9.68 9.38 24.86
C VAL A 419 9.49 10.62 25.73
N PHE A 420 10.32 10.80 26.77
CA PHE A 420 10.15 11.86 27.75
C PHE A 420 10.08 13.25 27.11
N GLY A 421 11.01 13.57 26.19
CA GLY A 421 11.05 14.89 25.54
C GLY A 421 9.76 15.22 24.78
N ALA A 422 9.21 14.24 24.09
CA ALA A 422 7.96 14.36 23.33
C ALA A 422 6.76 14.61 24.26
N LEU A 423 6.63 13.80 25.30
CA LEU A 423 5.56 13.93 26.29
C LEU A 423 5.65 15.26 27.06
N TYR A 424 6.86 15.63 27.49
CA TYR A 424 7.10 16.87 28.21
C TYR A 424 6.76 18.10 27.36
N THR A 425 7.18 18.13 26.10
CA THR A 425 6.88 19.25 25.20
C THR A 425 5.37 19.41 24.96
N ASN A 426 4.68 18.32 24.63
CA ASN A 426 3.24 18.34 24.38
C ASN A 426 2.40 18.65 25.63
N SER A 427 2.84 18.19 26.81
CA SER A 427 2.18 18.49 28.09
C SER A 427 2.34 19.95 28.53
N ARG A 428 3.33 20.68 28.01
CA ARG A 428 3.42 22.14 28.23
C ARG A 428 2.49 22.91 27.32
N SER A 429 2.47 22.57 26.05
CA SER A 429 1.63 23.24 25.07
C SER A 429 1.39 22.34 23.87
N HIS A 430 0.12 22.06 23.60
CA HIS A 430 -0.32 21.46 22.35
C HIS A 430 -1.62 22.14 21.92
N TRP A 431 -1.74 22.51 20.64
CA TRP A 431 -2.87 23.30 20.15
C TRP A 431 -4.21 22.56 20.26
N ASN A 432 -4.18 21.23 20.20
CA ASN A 432 -5.34 20.36 20.35
C ASN A 432 -5.49 19.91 21.81
N GLN A 433 -6.62 20.26 22.43
CA GLN A 433 -6.90 19.97 23.84
C GLN A 433 -7.01 18.47 24.16
N THR A 434 -7.52 17.66 23.22
CA THR A 434 -7.64 16.20 23.40
C THR A 434 -6.26 15.55 23.47
N VAL A 435 -5.39 15.87 22.50
CA VAL A 435 -3.99 15.38 22.49
C VAL A 435 -3.24 15.82 23.74
N HIS A 436 -3.44 17.06 24.19
CA HIS A 436 -2.87 17.54 25.44
C HIS A 436 -3.36 16.72 26.64
N GLY A 437 -4.66 16.47 26.75
CA GLY A 437 -5.25 15.64 27.81
C GLY A 437 -4.72 14.20 27.82
N LEU A 438 -4.63 13.56 26.64
CA LEU A 438 -4.05 12.22 26.49
C LEU A 438 -2.57 12.20 26.89
N THR A 439 -1.81 13.21 26.48
CA THR A 439 -0.39 13.35 26.87
C THR A 439 -0.25 13.44 28.38
N CYS A 440 -1.06 14.28 29.03
CA CYS A 440 -1.06 14.41 30.49
C CYS A 440 -1.40 13.09 31.20
N ASN A 441 -2.29 12.27 30.64
CA ASN A 441 -2.60 10.95 31.19
C ASN A 441 -1.39 10.00 31.08
N VAL A 442 -0.69 9.99 29.93
CA VAL A 442 0.52 9.17 29.75
C VAL A 442 1.65 9.63 30.67
N VAL A 443 1.82 10.94 30.85
CA VAL A 443 2.80 11.50 31.79
C VAL A 443 2.51 11.04 33.22
N LYS A 444 1.25 11.14 33.67
CA LYS A 444 0.84 10.64 34.99
C LYS A 444 1.13 9.16 35.17
N LEU A 445 0.83 8.34 34.15
CA LEU A 445 1.11 6.91 34.17
C LEU A 445 2.61 6.63 34.38
N PHE A 446 3.51 7.36 33.71
CA PHE A 446 4.95 7.20 33.94
C PHE A 446 5.40 7.69 35.32
N MET A 447 4.82 8.78 35.83
CA MET A 447 5.10 9.28 37.19
C MET A 447 4.69 8.26 38.25
N GLU A 448 3.53 7.62 38.11
CA GLU A 448 3.05 6.58 39.03
C GLU A 448 3.89 5.30 38.93
N MET A 449 4.40 4.98 37.73
CA MET A 449 5.18 3.78 37.47
C MET A 449 6.59 3.84 38.08
N ASP A 450 7.30 4.96 37.93
CA ASP A 450 8.64 5.14 38.50
C ASP A 450 8.97 6.64 38.72
N PRO A 451 8.59 7.20 39.88
CA PRO A 451 8.80 8.62 40.17
C PRO A 451 10.27 9.05 40.09
N ARG A 452 11.20 8.18 40.53
CA ARG A 452 12.62 8.48 40.56
C ARG A 452 13.20 8.60 39.16
N LEU A 453 12.91 7.60 38.31
CA LEU A 453 13.35 7.62 36.93
C LEU A 453 12.73 8.81 36.17
N PHE A 454 11.49 9.17 36.47
CA PHE A 454 10.84 10.34 35.89
C PHE A 454 11.57 11.64 36.23
N ASP A 455 11.92 11.84 37.50
CA ASP A 455 12.69 13.01 37.95
C ASP A 455 14.09 13.06 37.32
N GLU A 456 14.77 11.92 37.22
CA GLU A 456 16.06 11.80 36.52
C GLU A 456 15.95 12.18 35.03
N CYS A 457 14.91 11.71 34.34
CA CYS A 457 14.65 12.06 32.95
C CYS A 457 14.35 13.56 32.78
N SER A 458 13.62 14.15 33.73
CA SER A 458 13.32 15.58 33.76
C SER A 458 14.58 16.43 33.90
N ALA A 459 15.47 16.08 34.83
CA ALA A 459 16.75 16.75 35.02
C ALA A 459 17.66 16.60 33.78
N ALA A 460 17.77 15.37 33.23
CA ALA A 460 18.56 15.11 32.03
C ALA A 460 18.02 15.86 30.80
N TYR A 461 16.70 16.01 30.69
CA TYR A 461 16.07 16.78 29.62
C TYR A 461 16.37 18.27 29.73
N GLN A 462 16.31 18.84 30.94
CA GLN A 462 16.67 20.25 31.18
C GLN A 462 18.14 20.51 30.84
N GLU A 463 19.05 19.66 31.32
CA GLU A 463 20.48 19.76 31.00
C GLU A 463 20.74 19.67 29.48
N LYS A 464 20.00 18.77 28.79
CA LYS A 464 20.08 18.66 27.33
C LYS A 464 19.58 19.92 26.63
N GLN A 465 18.49 20.53 27.11
CA GLN A 465 17.97 21.79 26.55
C GLN A 465 18.97 22.94 26.73
N GLU A 466 19.58 23.08 27.91
CA GLU A 466 20.60 24.10 28.18
C GLU A 466 21.80 23.94 27.25
N LYS A 467 22.33 22.71 27.11
CA LYS A 467 23.43 22.41 26.17
C LYS A 467 23.07 22.70 24.71
N GLU A 468 21.82 22.45 24.32
CA GLU A 468 21.34 22.76 22.97
C GLU A 468 21.28 24.27 22.72
N VAL A 469 20.82 25.05 23.70
CA VAL A 469 20.83 26.53 23.64
C VAL A 469 22.27 27.05 23.54
N GLU A 470 23.18 26.55 24.37
CA GLU A 470 24.61 26.89 24.30
C GLU A 470 25.22 26.55 22.94
N ARG A 471 24.91 25.36 22.39
CA ARG A 471 25.40 24.93 21.07
C ARG A 471 24.88 25.84 19.96
N LEU A 472 23.61 26.24 20.02
CA LEU A 472 23.02 27.16 19.05
C LEU A 472 23.66 28.56 19.15
N ALA A 473 23.89 29.07 20.36
CA ALA A 473 24.58 30.33 20.59
C ALA A 473 26.03 30.29 20.08
N ALA A 474 26.77 29.21 20.36
CA ALA A 474 28.12 29.00 19.84
C ALA A 474 28.15 28.92 18.32
N ARG A 475 27.19 28.22 17.70
CA ARG A 475 27.04 28.15 16.24
C ARG A 475 26.75 29.52 15.64
N GLN A 476 25.86 30.31 16.24
CA GLN A 476 25.57 31.67 15.79
C GLN A 476 26.81 32.57 15.90
N SER A 477 27.55 32.49 17.00
CA SER A 477 28.79 33.24 17.19
C SER A 477 29.84 32.87 16.13
N HIS A 478 30.00 31.57 15.85
CA HIS A 478 30.91 31.09 14.81
C HIS A 478 30.52 31.60 13.41
N TRP A 479 29.23 31.58 13.07
CA TRP A 479 28.75 32.15 11.80
C TRP A 479 28.99 33.65 11.69
N LYS A 480 28.78 34.41 12.79
CA LYS A 480 29.07 35.84 12.83
C LYS A 480 30.57 36.13 12.64
N ALA A 481 31.45 35.30 13.22
CA ALA A 481 32.89 35.43 13.02
C ALA A 481 33.28 35.18 11.55
N ILE A 482 32.73 34.12 10.93
CA ILE A 482 32.94 33.85 9.50
C ILE A 482 32.45 35.02 8.64
N GLU A 483 31.29 35.60 8.96
CA GLU A 483 30.75 36.75 8.24
C GLU A 483 31.67 37.97 8.36
N ALA A 484 32.17 38.26 9.57
CA ALA A 484 33.12 39.34 9.80
C ALA A 484 34.46 39.12 9.05
N ASP A 485 35.01 37.91 9.08
CA ASP A 485 36.22 37.55 8.34
C ASP A 485 36.02 37.66 6.83
N ALA A 486 34.84 37.28 6.34
CA ALA A 486 34.47 37.44 4.94
C ALA A 486 34.38 38.93 4.57
N GLU A 487 33.74 39.76 5.40
CA GLU A 487 33.63 41.22 5.17
C GLU A 487 34.98 41.94 5.19
N ALA A 488 35.90 41.48 6.03
CA ALA A 488 37.27 42.00 6.10
C ALA A 488 38.13 41.65 4.87
N ASN A 489 37.71 40.69 4.04
CA ASN A 489 38.46 40.28 2.86
C ASN A 489 38.43 41.40 1.79
N PRO A 490 39.59 41.86 1.27
CA PRO A 490 39.65 42.91 0.23
C PRO A 490 38.87 42.58 -1.05
N LEU A 491 38.62 41.30 -1.34
CA LEU A 491 37.85 40.84 -2.49
C LEU A 491 36.33 40.83 -2.23
N TYR A 492 35.89 40.98 -0.98
CA TYR A 492 34.49 40.92 -0.58
C TYR A 492 33.60 41.94 -1.31
N PRO A 493 33.99 43.22 -1.50
CA PRO A 493 33.17 44.17 -2.27
C PRO A 493 32.96 43.73 -3.73
N ARG A 494 33.99 43.13 -4.35
CA ARG A 494 33.91 42.62 -5.73
C ARG A 494 32.99 41.42 -5.83
N VAL A 495 33.08 40.48 -4.89
CA VAL A 495 32.23 39.29 -4.82
C VAL A 495 30.78 39.69 -4.51
N LYS A 496 30.55 40.60 -3.56
CA LYS A 496 29.22 41.13 -3.21
C LYS A 496 28.57 41.86 -4.38
N HIS A 497 29.33 42.65 -5.14
CA HIS A 497 28.87 43.30 -6.37
C HIS A 497 28.55 42.27 -7.48
N ALA A 498 29.43 41.29 -7.69
CA ALA A 498 29.21 40.22 -8.67
C ALA A 498 28.03 39.31 -8.33
N LEU A 499 27.81 39.01 -7.04
CA LEU A 499 26.66 38.26 -6.54
C LEU A 499 25.37 39.05 -6.69
N LYS A 500 25.35 40.36 -6.42
CA LYS A 500 24.18 41.22 -6.70
C LYS A 500 23.87 41.31 -8.20
N ALA A 501 24.91 41.40 -9.04
CA ALA A 501 24.76 41.46 -10.50
C ALA A 501 24.33 40.11 -11.12
N LYS A 502 24.69 38.98 -10.49
CA LYS A 502 24.32 37.62 -10.92
C LYS A 502 23.23 36.97 -10.08
N ALA A 503 22.62 37.69 -9.14
CA ALA A 503 21.56 37.16 -8.30
C ALA A 503 20.37 36.85 -9.21
N SER A 504 20.17 35.55 -9.49
CA SER A 504 18.92 35.07 -10.04
C SER A 504 17.78 35.60 -9.19
N LEU A 505 16.71 36.08 -9.83
CA LEU A 505 15.48 36.53 -9.17
C LEU A 505 15.00 35.52 -8.12
N ALA A 506 15.23 34.22 -8.36
CA ALA A 506 14.91 33.14 -7.43
C ALA A 506 15.70 33.19 -6.11
N TYR A 507 16.98 33.59 -6.13
CA TYR A 507 17.79 33.71 -4.92
C TYR A 507 17.36 34.94 -4.10
N ALA A 508 17.04 36.04 -4.78
CA ALA A 508 16.52 37.26 -4.14
C ALA A 508 15.15 37.00 -3.48
N MET A 509 14.23 36.32 -4.16
CA MET A 509 12.92 35.95 -3.60
C MET A 509 13.03 35.00 -2.40
N ARG A 510 13.93 34.00 -2.46
CA ARG A 510 14.15 33.06 -1.36
C ARG A 510 14.77 33.72 -0.12
N ALA A 511 15.71 34.64 -0.31
CA ALA A 511 16.29 35.42 0.79
C ALA A 511 15.24 36.33 1.47
N GLN A 512 14.27 36.84 0.71
CA GLN A 512 13.17 37.66 1.24
C GLN A 512 12.18 36.81 2.05
N GLN A 513 11.85 35.60 1.57
CA GLN A 513 10.99 34.65 2.30
C GLN A 513 11.64 34.18 3.62
N LEU A 514 12.94 33.89 3.63
CA LEU A 514 13.67 33.49 4.84
C LEU A 514 13.67 34.60 5.90
N LYS A 515 13.84 35.86 5.49
CA LYS A 515 13.76 37.01 6.41
C LYS A 515 12.36 37.21 7.01
N SER A 516 11.31 37.02 6.21
CA SER A 516 9.93 37.13 6.67
C SER A 516 9.50 35.97 7.58
N GLY A 517 10.08 34.77 7.40
CA GLY A 517 9.83 33.61 8.26
C GLY A 517 10.51 33.70 9.62
N MET A 518 11.72 34.28 9.67
CA MET A 518 12.47 34.42 10.94
C MET A 518 11.80 35.38 11.92
N THR A 519 11.20 36.47 11.42
CA THR A 519 10.49 37.46 12.25
C THR A 519 9.18 36.96 12.84
N MET A 520 8.55 35.93 12.25
CA MET A 520 7.33 35.31 12.78
C MET A 520 7.61 34.26 13.87
N PHE A 521 8.84 33.74 13.95
CA PHE A 521 9.21 32.68 14.88
C PHE A 521 9.79 33.21 16.20
N ASP A 522 10.51 34.34 16.16
CA ASP A 522 11.04 34.98 17.38
C ASP A 522 9.92 35.49 18.31
N ASP A 523 8.81 36.02 17.75
CA ASP A 523 7.69 36.60 18.51
C ASP A 523 6.84 35.55 19.27
N ALA A 524 7.02 34.26 18.97
CA ALA A 524 6.28 33.15 19.63
C ALA A 524 7.08 32.49 20.77
N SER A 525 8.35 32.84 20.96
CA SER A 525 9.29 32.11 21.83
C SER A 525 9.63 32.82 23.15
N SER A 526 9.06 34.00 23.40
CA SER A 526 9.39 34.84 24.55
C SER A 526 8.33 34.83 25.66
N GLU A 527 7.99 33.69 26.24
CA GLU A 527 7.42 33.63 27.59
C GLU A 527 7.87 32.36 28.36
N PRO A 528 8.65 32.49 29.44
CA PRO A 528 8.92 31.39 30.36
C PRO A 528 7.87 31.40 31.48
N THR A 529 6.85 30.53 31.41
CA THR A 529 6.01 30.23 32.57
C THR A 529 6.64 29.11 33.40
N ALA A 530 7.10 29.50 34.59
CA ALA A 530 7.59 28.61 35.64
C ALA A 530 6.42 27.88 36.32
N PHE A 531 6.64 26.60 36.63
CA PHE A 531 5.68 25.75 37.32
C PHE A 531 5.59 26.17 38.80
N GLY A 532 4.45 26.72 39.20
CA GLY A 532 4.14 27.07 40.58
C GLY A 532 2.65 26.86 40.86
N GLU A 533 2.37 25.94 41.78
CA GLU A 533 1.14 25.78 42.56
C GLU A 533 -0.15 25.37 41.81
N LEU A 534 -0.41 24.06 41.87
CA LEU A 534 -1.77 23.52 41.86
C LEU A 534 -2.51 23.97 43.12
N GLY A 535 -3.45 24.91 42.98
CA GLY A 535 -4.46 25.19 43.99
C GLY A 535 -4.85 26.66 44.07
N GLY A 536 -6.02 27.01 43.53
CA GLY A 536 -6.65 28.31 43.83
C GLY A 536 -7.47 28.87 42.70
N SER A 537 -8.80 28.83 42.88
CA SER A 537 -9.80 29.48 42.05
C SER A 537 -9.45 30.95 41.73
N ARG A 538 -9.61 31.37 40.46
CA ARG A 538 -9.67 32.78 40.09
C ARG A 538 -10.92 33.09 39.25
N PRO A 539 -11.65 34.18 39.57
CA PRO A 539 -12.77 34.67 38.78
C PRO A 539 -12.33 35.75 37.77
N GLY A 540 -13.18 35.99 36.76
CA GLY A 540 -13.21 37.25 36.00
C GLY A 540 -12.52 37.18 34.64
N GLY A 541 -13.34 37.21 33.58
CA GLY A 541 -12.90 37.23 32.20
C GLY A 541 -12.50 38.61 31.68
N VAL A 542 -11.94 38.61 30.47
CA VAL A 542 -11.94 39.74 29.54
C VAL A 542 -11.98 39.17 28.11
N ASP A 543 -12.88 39.77 27.32
CA ASP A 543 -13.21 39.46 25.93
C ASP A 543 -12.02 39.49 24.97
N ALA A 544 -11.90 38.44 24.15
CA ALA A 544 -11.05 38.44 22.94
C ALA A 544 -11.92 38.55 21.69
N MET A 545 -11.86 39.74 21.07
CA MET A 545 -12.57 40.15 19.87
C MET A 545 -12.25 39.25 18.66
N ARG A 546 -13.29 38.60 18.13
CA ARG A 546 -13.31 37.78 16.91
C ARG A 546 -13.07 38.63 15.66
N ARG A 547 -11.93 38.51 14.97
CA ARG A 547 -11.73 39.07 13.63
C ARG A 547 -12.33 38.13 12.56
N LYS A 548 -13.41 38.58 11.91
CA LYS A 548 -13.96 37.97 10.69
C LYS A 548 -13.18 38.48 9.47
N SER A 549 -12.76 37.56 8.60
CA SER A 549 -12.24 37.83 7.25
C SER A 549 -13.40 38.14 6.30
N ALA A 550 -13.30 39.22 5.54
CA ALA A 550 -14.24 39.57 4.46
C ALA A 550 -13.49 39.52 3.12
N LEU A 551 -14.03 38.74 2.18
CA LEU A 551 -13.59 38.69 0.78
C LEU A 551 -14.25 39.82 -0.04
N PRO A 552 -13.61 40.36 -1.08
CA PRO A 552 -14.17 41.45 -1.89
C PRO A 552 -15.14 40.91 -2.96
N SER A 553 -16.35 41.48 -2.99
CA SER A 553 -17.39 41.23 -3.98
C SER A 553 -17.13 42.00 -5.28
N GLN A 554 -17.27 41.33 -6.43
CA GLN A 554 -17.39 41.97 -7.75
C GLN A 554 -18.85 42.41 -8.00
N PRO A 555 -19.11 43.54 -8.67
CA PRO A 555 -20.46 43.97 -9.00
C PRO A 555 -21.00 43.30 -10.27
N ALA A 556 -22.25 42.83 -10.18
CA ALA A 556 -23.02 42.28 -11.29
C ALA A 556 -23.47 43.39 -12.26
N ALA A 557 -23.27 43.15 -13.56
CA ALA A 557 -23.91 43.90 -14.64
C ALA A 557 -25.17 43.13 -15.09
N ILE A 558 -26.33 43.80 -15.06
CA ILE A 558 -27.55 43.36 -15.76
C ILE A 558 -27.99 44.49 -16.69
N ALA A 559 -28.20 44.06 -17.94
CA ALA A 559 -28.88 44.66 -19.09
C ALA A 559 -29.66 46.00 -18.90
N THR A 560 -29.30 46.99 -19.71
CA THR A 560 -30.05 47.31 -20.95
C THR A 560 -29.09 47.81 -22.02
#